data_AF-A0A381TH80-F1
#
_entry.id   AF-A0A381TH80-F1
#
_cell.length_a   1.000
_cell.length_b   1.000
_cell.length_c   1.000
_cell.angle_alpha   90.00
_cell.angle_beta   90.00
_cell.angle_gamma   90.00
#
_symmetry.space_group_name_H-M   'P 1'
#
loop_
_entity.id
_entity.type
_entity.pdbx_description
1 polymer ?
#
loop_
_entity_poly.entity_id
_entity_poly.type
_entity_poly.pdbx_seq_one_letter_code
_entity_poly.pdbx_strand_id
1 'polypeptide(L)'
;MNRSSEPNVIIPPTSQLYMMLNRLLDNQRIVIFTGLPGVGKSLLINQLAHLAYFSGHKVHLFQWDVLRNAFMTDRIASLFPDTDGITHSVIRRAAGLWVRQVVAKWHQEHLGEKSILIGEAPLIGNRLLELVLPRNDAAESILLEESTRFVLPIPSRRIRRVMETARQASIKNPRDSRELSDAAPEVLKALWMELLRAARALNIPTPPESSNEEYDPKTYESVYLQVLKHRRYEITRIDIRLSAHDRSVYTFDMPIKELIPNVSEVSHSIEEVEHSYPNLNELEQEMGEWYA
;
A
#
# COMPACT_ATOMS: atom_id res chain seq x y z
N MET A 1 -11.80 -26.77 -19.74
CA MET A 1 -10.52 -26.08 -20.06
C MET A 1 -9.63 -26.18 -18.83
N ASN A 2 -8.62 -27.04 -18.87
CA ASN A 2 -7.62 -27.18 -17.81
C ASN A 2 -6.83 -25.88 -17.68
N ARG A 3 -7.14 -25.06 -16.67
CA ARG A 3 -6.22 -24.03 -16.19
C ARG A 3 -5.26 -24.71 -15.23
N SER A 4 -3.96 -24.51 -15.45
CA SER A 4 -2.83 -25.12 -14.75
C SER A 4 -3.05 -25.23 -13.24
N SER A 5 -2.86 -26.44 -12.70
CA SER A 5 -2.90 -26.79 -11.28
C SER A 5 -1.68 -26.30 -10.48
N GLU A 6 -0.77 -25.55 -11.11
CA GLU A 6 0.43 -25.06 -10.45
C GLU A 6 0.29 -23.58 -10.06
N PRO A 7 0.74 -23.20 -8.86
CA PRO A 7 0.74 -21.82 -8.42
C PRO A 7 1.58 -20.96 -9.35
N ASN A 8 1.01 -19.84 -9.81
CA ASN A 8 1.72 -18.80 -10.57
C ASN A 8 2.67 -18.01 -9.63
N VAL A 9 3.64 -18.72 -9.07
CA VAL A 9 4.65 -18.20 -8.15
C VAL A 9 5.97 -18.12 -8.90
N ILE A 10 6.39 -16.88 -9.15
CA ILE A 10 7.62 -16.54 -9.88
C ILE A 10 8.83 -16.38 -8.94
N ILE A 11 8.59 -16.30 -7.63
CA ILE A 11 9.65 -16.13 -6.64
C ILE A 11 10.33 -17.48 -6.42
N PRO A 12 11.67 -17.59 -6.57
CA PRO A 12 12.36 -18.86 -6.40
C PRO A 12 12.15 -19.45 -4.99
N PRO A 13 11.80 -20.74 -4.85
CA PRO A 13 11.55 -21.37 -3.55
C PRO A 13 12.73 -21.31 -2.56
N THR A 14 13.95 -21.22 -3.10
CA THR A 14 15.20 -21.12 -2.32
C THR A 14 15.55 -19.68 -1.92
N SER A 15 14.78 -18.69 -2.38
CA SER A 15 15.05 -17.28 -2.07
C SER A 15 14.55 -16.90 -0.67
N GLN A 16 15.24 -15.94 -0.04
CA GLN A 16 14.81 -15.36 1.23
C GLN A 16 13.40 -14.74 1.13
N LEU A 17 13.06 -14.20 -0.04
CA LEU A 17 11.75 -13.62 -0.29
C LEU A 17 10.64 -14.67 -0.24
N TYR A 18 10.86 -15.85 -0.83
CA TYR A 18 9.89 -16.95 -0.76
C TYR A 18 9.71 -17.45 0.67
N MET A 19 10.80 -17.63 1.41
CA MET A 19 10.75 -18.02 2.82
C MET A 19 10.00 -17.00 3.69
N MET A 20 10.23 -15.71 3.44
CA MET A 20 9.52 -14.62 4.11
C MET A 20 8.02 -14.68 3.83
N LEU A 21 7.59 -14.84 2.58
CA LEU A 21 6.17 -14.90 2.24
C LEU A 21 5.47 -16.11 2.86
N ASN A 22 6.12 -17.28 2.89
CA ASN A 22 5.57 -18.45 3.59
C ASN A 22 5.48 -18.21 5.10
N ARG A 23 6.50 -17.61 5.71
CA ARG A 23 6.44 -17.24 7.14
C ARG A 23 5.29 -16.27 7.43
N LEU A 24 5.03 -15.29 6.56
CA LEU A 24 3.87 -14.41 6.70
C LEU A 24 2.57 -15.22 6.63
N LEU A 25 2.47 -16.14 5.68
CA LEU A 25 1.30 -16.99 5.53
C LEU A 25 1.04 -17.88 6.75
N ASP A 26 2.08 -18.44 7.34
CA ASP A 26 1.97 -19.35 8.48
C ASP A 26 1.57 -18.65 9.79
N ASN A 27 1.94 -17.36 9.93
CA ASN A 27 1.87 -16.67 11.23
C ASN A 27 0.91 -15.47 11.24
N GLN A 28 0.48 -14.98 10.08
CA GLN A 28 -0.25 -13.71 9.96
C GLN A 28 -1.64 -13.92 9.36
N ARG A 29 -2.63 -13.23 9.93
CA ARG A 29 -3.98 -13.13 9.36
C ARG A 29 -4.13 -11.86 8.53
N ILE A 30 -3.38 -10.81 8.88
CA ILE A 30 -3.43 -9.51 8.22
C ILE A 30 -2.01 -9.12 7.83
N VAL A 31 -1.77 -8.91 6.53
CA VAL A 31 -0.48 -8.50 6.00
C VAL A 31 -0.65 -7.22 5.19
N ILE A 32 0.00 -6.12 5.59
CA ILE A 32 -0.13 -4.82 4.93
C ILE A 32 1.21 -4.45 4.30
N PHE A 33 1.29 -4.43 2.97
CA PHE A 33 2.45 -3.96 2.25
C PHE A 33 2.45 -2.43 2.16
N THR A 34 3.53 -1.82 2.63
CA THR A 34 3.73 -0.38 2.57
C THR A 34 4.99 -0.02 1.80
N GLY A 35 5.20 1.27 1.55
CA GLY A 35 6.31 1.77 0.76
C GLY A 35 5.89 2.68 -0.37
N LEU A 36 6.87 3.40 -0.92
CA LEU A 36 6.65 4.31 -2.05
C LEU A 36 6.12 3.52 -3.26
N PRO A 37 5.42 4.15 -4.21
CA PRO A 37 5.12 3.49 -5.47
C PRO A 37 6.42 3.04 -6.17
N GLY A 38 6.38 1.93 -6.91
CA GLY A 38 7.55 1.37 -7.59
C GLY A 38 8.56 0.61 -6.72
N VAL A 39 8.25 0.25 -5.46
CA VAL A 39 9.12 -0.62 -4.62
C VAL A 39 8.80 -2.12 -4.73
N GLY A 40 7.85 -2.51 -5.59
CA GLY A 40 7.49 -3.91 -5.82
C GLY A 40 6.33 -4.46 -4.97
N LYS A 41 5.56 -3.60 -4.27
CA LYS A 41 4.43 -4.01 -3.41
C LYS A 41 3.41 -4.89 -4.16
N SER A 42 2.93 -4.43 -5.31
CA SER A 42 1.90 -5.12 -6.09
C SER A 42 2.34 -6.53 -6.50
N LEU A 43 3.62 -6.71 -6.84
CA LEU A 43 4.17 -8.03 -7.10
C LEU A 43 4.18 -8.90 -5.83
N LEU A 44 4.61 -8.38 -4.69
CA LEU A 44 4.61 -9.15 -3.43
C LEU A 44 3.20 -9.54 -2.98
N ILE A 45 2.23 -8.62 -3.12
CA ILE A 45 0.82 -8.89 -2.86
C ILE A 45 0.32 -10.03 -3.75
N ASN A 46 0.61 -9.95 -5.06
CA ASN A 46 0.25 -10.98 -6.02
C ASN A 46 0.81 -12.35 -5.62
N GLN A 47 2.09 -12.40 -5.24
CA GLN A 47 2.77 -13.64 -4.91
C GLN A 47 2.30 -14.23 -3.57
N LEU A 48 2.06 -13.38 -2.56
CA LEU A 48 1.46 -13.82 -1.29
C LEU A 48 0.04 -14.35 -1.51
N ALA A 49 -0.77 -13.68 -2.32
CA ALA A 49 -2.12 -14.12 -2.62
C ALA A 49 -2.14 -15.50 -3.29
N HIS A 50 -1.24 -15.76 -4.25
CA HIS A 50 -1.11 -17.08 -4.87
C HIS A 50 -0.70 -18.13 -3.83
N LEU A 51 0.37 -17.89 -3.05
CA LEU A 51 0.79 -18.82 -2.00
C LEU A 51 -0.33 -19.11 -0.99
N ALA A 52 -1.08 -18.08 -0.59
CA ALA A 52 -2.18 -18.21 0.35
C ALA A 52 -3.33 -19.06 -0.19
N TYR A 53 -3.78 -18.77 -1.41
CA TYR A 53 -4.85 -19.51 -2.08
C TYR A 53 -4.49 -20.99 -2.26
N PHE A 54 -3.30 -21.29 -2.77
CA PHE A 54 -2.85 -22.66 -2.97
C PHE A 54 -2.60 -23.41 -1.64
N SER A 55 -2.39 -22.68 -0.55
CA SER A 55 -2.37 -23.24 0.80
C SER A 55 -3.75 -23.36 1.44
N GLY A 56 -4.83 -23.05 0.71
CA GLY A 56 -6.23 -23.20 1.13
C GLY A 56 -6.81 -22.01 1.88
N HIS A 57 -6.21 -20.82 1.80
CA HIS A 57 -6.79 -19.62 2.39
C HIS A 57 -7.82 -18.97 1.46
N LYS A 58 -8.90 -18.42 2.04
CA LYS A 58 -9.68 -17.38 1.35
C LYS A 58 -8.87 -16.08 1.35
N VAL A 59 -8.68 -15.49 0.18
CA VAL A 59 -7.85 -14.29 0.02
C VAL A 59 -8.72 -13.04 -0.11
N HIS A 60 -8.51 -12.09 0.78
CA HIS A 60 -9.16 -10.79 0.78
C HIS A 60 -8.14 -9.69 0.54
N LEU A 61 -8.45 -8.72 -0.32
CA LEU A 61 -7.54 -7.65 -0.68
C LEU A 61 -8.17 -6.28 -0.42
N PHE A 62 -7.38 -5.33 0.08
CA PHE A 62 -7.67 -3.91 -0.13
C PHE A 62 -6.43 -3.23 -0.70
N GLN A 63 -6.63 -2.38 -1.70
CA GLN A 63 -5.54 -1.62 -2.33
C GLN A 63 -6.00 -0.19 -2.54
N TRP A 64 -5.13 0.77 -2.21
CA TRP A 64 -5.40 2.19 -2.37
C TRP A 64 -6.00 2.53 -3.75
N ASP A 65 -5.37 2.11 -4.84
CA ASP A 65 -5.82 2.47 -6.19
C ASP A 65 -7.16 1.81 -6.58
N VAL A 66 -7.55 0.71 -5.93
CA VAL A 66 -8.82 0.03 -6.18
C VAL A 66 -9.94 0.70 -5.38
N LEU A 67 -9.75 0.88 -4.06
CA LEU A 67 -10.76 1.48 -3.20
C LEU A 67 -10.98 2.97 -3.52
N ARG A 68 -9.92 3.67 -3.97
CA ARG A 68 -10.01 5.09 -4.35
C ARG A 68 -11.05 5.32 -5.42
N ASN A 69 -11.23 4.41 -6.37
CA ASN A 69 -12.18 4.58 -7.47
C ASN A 69 -13.61 4.79 -6.99
N ALA A 70 -13.99 4.18 -5.86
CA ALA A 70 -15.31 4.37 -5.27
C ALA A 70 -15.52 5.80 -4.70
N PHE A 71 -14.43 6.49 -4.35
CA PHE A 71 -14.45 7.90 -3.95
C PHE A 71 -14.35 8.88 -5.14
N MET A 72 -14.16 8.39 -6.37
CA MET A 72 -13.97 9.23 -7.58
C MET A 72 -15.22 9.25 -8.48
N THR A 73 -16.42 9.28 -7.88
CA THR A 73 -17.66 9.52 -8.66
C THR A 73 -17.71 10.97 -9.16
N ASP A 74 -18.41 11.25 -10.27
CA ASP A 74 -18.51 12.61 -10.85
C ASP A 74 -18.88 13.67 -9.79
N ARG A 75 -19.83 13.33 -8.91
CA ARG A 75 -20.24 14.21 -7.82
C ARG A 75 -19.09 14.49 -6.85
N ILE A 76 -18.41 13.46 -6.35
CA ILE A 76 -17.34 13.62 -5.35
C ILE A 76 -16.13 14.30 -5.99
N ALA A 77 -15.76 13.90 -7.20
CA ALA A 77 -14.67 14.50 -7.96
C ALA A 77 -14.91 15.99 -8.25
N SER A 78 -16.17 16.44 -8.39
CA SER A 78 -16.48 17.87 -8.52
C SER A 78 -16.26 18.67 -7.22
N LEU A 79 -16.48 18.03 -6.06
CA LEU A 79 -16.33 18.66 -4.74
C LEU A 79 -14.88 18.63 -4.24
N PHE A 80 -14.20 17.53 -4.53
CA PHE A 80 -12.84 17.22 -4.06
C PHE A 80 -11.97 16.77 -5.24
N PRO A 81 -11.67 17.68 -6.19
CA PRO A 81 -10.93 17.33 -7.40
C PRO A 81 -9.49 16.93 -7.08
N ASP A 82 -8.94 16.02 -7.89
CA ASP A 82 -7.50 15.81 -7.93
C ASP A 82 -6.81 17.10 -8.39
N THR A 83 -5.67 17.42 -7.79
CA THR A 83 -4.80 18.54 -8.23
C THR A 83 -3.43 17.97 -8.55
N ASP A 84 -2.93 18.21 -9.76
CA ASP A 84 -1.63 17.70 -10.25
C ASP A 84 -1.44 16.18 -10.09
N GLY A 85 -2.53 15.42 -10.24
CA GLY A 85 -2.54 13.96 -10.08
C GLY A 85 -2.47 13.49 -8.62
N ILE A 86 -2.59 14.41 -7.66
CA ILE A 86 -2.68 14.12 -6.22
C ILE A 86 -4.14 14.15 -5.80
N THR A 87 -4.57 13.07 -5.14
CA THR A 87 -5.93 12.95 -4.60
C THR A 87 -6.18 13.95 -3.48
N HIS A 88 -7.36 14.57 -3.48
CA HIS A 88 -7.77 15.53 -2.47
C HIS A 88 -7.62 14.97 -1.04
N SER A 89 -7.25 15.83 -0.08
CA SER A 89 -7.03 15.48 1.33
C SER A 89 -8.22 14.78 1.98
N VAL A 90 -9.43 15.33 1.78
CA VAL A 90 -10.68 14.75 2.28
C VAL A 90 -10.85 13.29 1.83
N ILE A 91 -10.63 13.00 0.55
CA ILE A 91 -10.74 11.62 0.02
C ILE A 91 -9.68 10.71 0.66
N ARG A 92 -8.44 11.19 0.76
CA ARG A 92 -7.33 10.44 1.38
C ARG A 92 -7.63 10.08 2.83
N ARG A 93 -8.09 11.04 3.63
CA ARG A 93 -8.48 10.86 5.03
C ARG A 93 -9.69 9.93 5.16
N ALA A 94 -10.74 10.16 4.39
CA ALA A 94 -11.96 9.36 4.41
C ALA A 94 -11.70 7.89 4.06
N ALA A 95 -10.90 7.64 3.02
CA ALA A 95 -10.49 6.30 2.63
C ALA A 95 -9.67 5.58 3.72
N GLY A 96 -8.80 6.33 4.42
CA GLY A 96 -8.05 5.81 5.56
C GLY A 96 -8.92 5.40 6.75
N LEU A 97 -9.89 6.25 7.12
CA LEU A 97 -10.86 5.95 8.17
C LEU A 97 -11.71 4.72 7.80
N TRP A 98 -12.20 4.67 6.56
CA TRP A 98 -12.94 3.52 6.04
C TRP A 98 -12.13 2.22 6.14
N VAL A 99 -10.86 2.24 5.71
CA VAL A 99 -10.00 1.05 5.77
C VAL A 99 -9.85 0.51 7.20
N ARG A 100 -9.77 1.39 8.21
CA ARG A 100 -9.72 0.93 9.61
C ARG A 100 -10.99 0.21 10.02
N GLN A 101 -12.17 0.75 9.67
CA GLN A 101 -13.45 0.09 9.92
C GLN A 101 -13.53 -1.28 9.23
N VAL A 102 -13.03 -1.38 8.00
CA VAL A 102 -12.96 -2.64 7.25
C VAL A 102 -12.02 -3.65 7.88
N VAL A 103 -10.85 -3.24 8.38
CA VAL A 103 -9.94 -4.12 9.11
C VAL A 103 -10.65 -4.72 10.32
N ALA A 104 -11.34 -3.90 11.11
CA ALA A 104 -12.08 -4.36 12.28
C ALA A 104 -13.21 -5.33 11.91
N LYS A 105 -14.03 -4.97 10.93
CA LYS A 105 -15.14 -5.79 10.45
C LYS A 105 -14.66 -7.12 9.88
N TRP A 106 -13.66 -7.09 8.99
CA TRP A 106 -13.10 -8.29 8.38
C TRP A 106 -12.55 -9.24 9.44
N HIS A 107 -11.78 -8.70 10.39
CA HIS A 107 -11.17 -9.48 11.44
C HIS A 107 -12.21 -10.27 12.23
N GLN A 108 -13.32 -9.61 12.63
CA GLN A 108 -14.44 -10.21 13.37
C GLN A 108 -15.18 -11.26 12.53
N GLU A 109 -15.52 -10.94 11.29
CA GLU A 109 -16.28 -11.83 10.39
C GLU A 109 -15.54 -13.13 10.06
N HIS A 110 -14.21 -13.12 10.09
CA HIS A 110 -13.37 -14.24 9.63
C HIS A 110 -12.55 -14.86 10.78
N LEU A 111 -12.97 -14.66 12.04
CA LEU A 111 -12.34 -15.32 13.19
C LEU A 111 -12.45 -16.84 13.08
N GLY A 112 -11.31 -17.52 13.27
CA GLY A 112 -11.23 -18.98 13.18
C GLY A 112 -11.32 -19.54 11.76
N GLU A 113 -11.55 -18.70 10.74
CA GLU A 113 -11.48 -19.13 9.35
C GLU A 113 -10.05 -19.15 8.82
N LYS A 114 -9.77 -20.07 7.89
CA LYS A 114 -8.54 -20.05 7.11
C LYS A 114 -8.64 -18.99 6.01
N SER A 115 -8.44 -17.74 6.43
CA SER A 115 -8.59 -16.54 5.59
C SER A 115 -7.44 -15.56 5.87
N ILE A 116 -7.01 -14.83 4.84
CA ILE A 116 -5.97 -13.80 4.95
C ILE A 116 -6.45 -12.49 4.34
N LEU A 117 -6.17 -11.38 5.03
CA LEU A 117 -6.35 -10.03 4.53
C LEU A 117 -5.00 -9.47 4.09
N ILE A 118 -4.87 -9.10 2.83
CA ILE A 118 -3.66 -8.49 2.28
C ILE A 118 -3.96 -7.06 1.85
N GLY A 119 -3.25 -6.10 2.42
CA GLY A 119 -3.43 -4.67 2.18
C GLY A 119 -2.29 -4.06 1.38
N GLU A 120 -2.59 -3.05 0.55
CA GLU A 120 -1.61 -2.09 0.02
C GLU A 120 -1.84 -0.71 0.60
N ALA A 121 -0.86 -0.19 1.34
CA ALA A 121 -0.92 1.12 1.98
C ALA A 121 0.29 1.99 1.61
N PRO A 122 0.19 2.85 0.58
CA PRO A 122 1.27 3.75 0.17
C PRO A 122 1.31 5.00 1.07
N LEU A 123 1.66 4.80 2.35
CA LEU A 123 1.50 5.76 3.45
C LEU A 123 2.01 7.18 3.15
N ILE A 124 3.21 7.32 2.56
CA ILE A 124 3.75 8.62 2.15
C ILE A 124 2.94 9.20 0.99
N GLY A 125 2.60 10.49 1.10
CA GLY A 125 1.53 11.12 0.34
C GLY A 125 0.15 11.01 1.02
N ASN A 126 0.11 10.61 2.29
CA ASN A 126 -1.09 10.43 3.11
C ASN A 126 -2.13 9.50 2.51
N ARG A 127 -1.72 8.34 1.99
CA ARG A 127 -2.64 7.34 1.43
C ARG A 127 -2.75 6.15 2.38
N LEU A 128 -3.85 6.12 3.12
CA LEU A 128 -4.13 5.16 4.20
C LEU A 128 -3.17 5.29 5.40
N LEU A 129 -2.70 6.51 5.68
CA LEU A 129 -1.80 6.78 6.80
C LEU A 129 -2.44 6.45 8.15
N GLU A 130 -3.77 6.50 8.20
CA GLU A 130 -4.62 6.18 9.34
C GLU A 130 -4.34 4.76 9.87
N LEU A 131 -3.88 3.83 9.02
CA LEU A 131 -3.47 2.48 9.44
C LEU A 131 -2.29 2.47 10.41
N VAL A 132 -1.41 3.46 10.38
CA VAL A 132 -0.18 3.49 11.20
C VAL A 132 -0.24 4.51 12.33
N LEU A 133 -1.15 5.48 12.24
CA LEU A 133 -1.42 6.42 13.32
C LEU A 133 -2.25 5.74 14.42
N PRO A 134 -1.84 5.83 15.70
CA PRO A 134 -2.67 5.37 16.81
C PRO A 134 -4.01 6.09 16.81
N ARG A 135 -5.11 5.33 16.91
CA ARG A 135 -6.46 5.88 17.05
C ARG A 135 -7.25 5.09 18.07
N ASN A 136 -8.20 5.74 18.73
CA ASN A 136 -9.10 5.06 19.67
C ASN A 136 -10.32 4.50 18.92
N ASP A 137 -10.13 3.39 18.22
CA ASP A 137 -11.20 2.68 17.51
C ASP A 137 -11.01 1.15 17.57
N ALA A 138 -11.98 0.42 17.03
CA ALA A 138 -11.99 -1.04 17.04
C ALA A 138 -10.84 -1.68 16.23
N ALA A 139 -10.21 -0.94 15.32
CA ALA A 139 -9.11 -1.47 14.50
C ALA A 139 -7.78 -1.43 15.24
N GLU A 140 -7.62 -0.53 16.22
CA GLU A 140 -6.31 -0.28 16.83
C GLU A 140 -5.74 -1.51 17.53
N SER A 141 -6.54 -2.22 18.33
CA SER A 141 -6.06 -3.44 18.99
C SER A 141 -5.65 -4.49 17.97
N ILE A 142 -6.40 -4.63 16.87
CA ILE A 142 -6.13 -5.60 15.80
C ILE A 142 -4.84 -5.25 15.05
N LEU A 143 -4.58 -3.97 14.80
CA LEU A 143 -3.35 -3.50 14.14
C LEU A 143 -2.09 -3.70 15.00
N LEU A 144 -2.26 -3.93 16.31
CA LEU A 144 -1.18 -4.21 17.27
C LEU A 144 -0.97 -5.71 17.55
N GLU A 145 -1.91 -6.57 17.12
CA GLU A 145 -1.86 -8.02 17.33
C GLU A 145 -0.64 -8.67 16.66
N GLU A 146 -0.20 -9.80 17.21
CA GLU A 146 0.90 -10.59 16.65
C GLU A 146 0.59 -11.18 15.27
N SER A 147 -0.69 -11.37 14.96
CA SER A 147 -1.21 -11.84 13.68
C SER A 147 -1.38 -10.73 12.63
N THR A 148 -1.02 -9.49 12.95
CA THR A 148 -0.99 -8.37 12.00
C THR A 148 0.45 -7.94 11.76
N ARG A 149 0.84 -7.84 10.48
CA ARG A 149 2.20 -7.46 10.07
C ARG A 149 2.21 -6.45 8.94
N PHE A 150 2.91 -5.34 9.15
CA PHE A 150 3.29 -4.43 8.07
C PHE A 150 4.58 -4.91 7.41
N VAL A 151 4.64 -4.91 6.09
CA VAL A 151 5.81 -5.33 5.32
C VAL A 151 6.36 -4.15 4.54
N LEU A 152 7.63 -3.82 4.80
CA LEU A 152 8.36 -2.76 4.10
C LEU A 152 9.38 -3.38 3.13
N PRO A 153 9.06 -3.49 1.84
CA PRO A 153 10.05 -3.76 0.80
C PRO A 153 11.03 -2.60 0.62
N ILE A 154 12.32 -2.95 0.62
CA ILE A 154 13.45 -2.05 0.40
C ILE A 154 14.26 -2.55 -0.80
N PRO A 155 13.98 -2.06 -2.02
CA PRO A 155 14.80 -2.41 -3.17
C PRO A 155 16.20 -1.81 -3.05
N SER A 156 17.21 -2.50 -3.57
CA SER A 156 18.50 -1.84 -3.84
C SER A 156 18.33 -0.73 -4.89
N ARG A 157 19.25 0.25 -4.92
CA ARG A 157 19.22 1.32 -5.95
C ARG A 157 19.14 0.77 -7.38
N ARG A 158 19.88 -0.31 -7.65
CA ARG A 158 19.86 -1.01 -8.96
C ARG A 158 18.47 -1.57 -9.26
N ILE A 159 17.87 -2.28 -8.31
CA ILE A 159 16.54 -2.88 -8.51
C ILE A 159 15.46 -1.81 -8.63
N ARG A 160 15.55 -0.73 -7.85
CA ARG A 160 14.64 0.42 -7.94
C ARG A 160 14.60 1.00 -9.36
N ARG A 161 15.75 1.24 -9.98
CA ARG A 161 15.83 1.74 -11.37
C ARG A 161 15.20 0.78 -12.38
N VAL A 162 15.41 -0.54 -12.19
CA VAL A 162 14.78 -1.57 -13.03
C VAL A 162 13.25 -1.55 -12.89
N MET A 163 12.74 -1.42 -11.66
CA MET A 163 11.30 -1.33 -11.39
C MET A 163 10.67 -0.07 -12.00
N GLU A 164 11.33 1.08 -11.88
CA GLU A 164 10.85 2.35 -12.47
C GLU A 164 10.81 2.29 -13.99
N THR A 165 11.82 1.69 -14.62
CA THR A 165 11.85 1.49 -16.08
C THR A 165 10.73 0.56 -16.53
N ALA A 166 10.52 -0.55 -15.82
CA ALA A 166 9.45 -1.50 -16.12
C ALA A 166 8.05 -0.85 -15.98
N ARG A 167 7.86 -0.03 -14.94
CA ARG A 167 6.64 0.74 -14.70
C ARG A 167 6.37 1.76 -15.81
N GLN A 168 7.37 2.50 -16.25
CA GLN A 168 7.22 3.42 -17.38
C GLN A 168 6.82 2.70 -18.67
N ALA A 169 7.35 1.50 -18.88
CA ALA A 169 6.99 0.68 -20.03
C ALA A 169 5.54 0.16 -19.95
N SER A 170 5.08 -0.26 -18.76
CA SER A 170 3.70 -0.72 -18.56
C SER A 170 2.66 0.40 -18.68
N ILE A 171 2.95 1.60 -18.16
CA ILE A 171 2.06 2.76 -18.34
C ILE A 171 1.88 3.09 -19.83
N LYS A 172 2.96 3.01 -20.62
CA LYS A 172 2.91 3.28 -22.07
C LYS A 172 2.22 2.18 -22.87
N ASN A 173 2.31 0.93 -22.43
CA ASN A 173 1.73 -0.23 -23.10
C ASN A 173 1.04 -1.13 -22.05
N PRO A 174 -0.13 -0.70 -21.55
CA PRO A 174 -0.78 -1.38 -20.44
C PRO A 174 -1.30 -2.75 -20.86
N ARG A 175 -1.04 -3.75 -20.02
CA ARG A 175 -1.61 -5.10 -20.13
C ARG A 175 -2.85 -5.27 -19.26
N ASP A 176 -3.01 -4.41 -18.26
CA ASP A 176 -4.14 -4.34 -17.36
C ASP A 176 -4.55 -2.86 -17.17
N SER A 177 -5.83 -2.57 -17.01
CA SER A 177 -6.32 -1.20 -16.84
C SER A 177 -5.76 -0.52 -15.59
N ARG A 178 -5.40 -1.29 -14.55
CA ARG A 178 -4.78 -0.77 -13.32
C ARG A 178 -3.36 -0.24 -13.55
N GLU A 179 -2.67 -0.68 -14.60
CA GLU A 179 -1.36 -0.14 -14.97
C GLU A 179 -1.46 1.31 -15.49
N LEU A 180 -2.65 1.78 -15.89
CA LEU A 180 -2.87 3.19 -16.21
C LEU A 180 -2.98 4.07 -14.97
N SER A 181 -3.43 3.50 -13.86
CA SER A 181 -3.55 4.19 -12.57
C SER A 181 -2.22 4.24 -11.80
N ASP A 182 -1.18 3.62 -12.34
CA ASP A 182 0.14 3.65 -11.75
C ASP A 182 0.68 5.10 -11.68
N ALA A 183 1.06 5.54 -10.47
CA ALA A 183 1.76 6.80 -10.25
C ALA A 183 2.87 7.07 -11.29
N ALA A 184 2.72 8.21 -11.97
CA ALA A 184 3.64 8.72 -12.99
C ALA A 184 5.02 9.08 -12.40
N PRO A 185 6.08 9.20 -13.23
CA PRO A 185 7.42 9.56 -12.78
C PRO A 185 7.49 10.85 -11.95
N GLU A 186 6.69 11.85 -12.30
CA GLU A 186 6.62 13.14 -11.62
C GLU A 186 6.05 12.98 -10.20
N VAL A 187 5.02 12.15 -10.05
CA VAL A 187 4.44 11.79 -8.75
C VAL A 187 5.44 11.01 -7.90
N LEU A 188 6.19 10.08 -8.49
CA LEU A 188 7.27 9.37 -7.79
C LEU A 188 8.33 10.34 -7.26
N LYS A 189 8.75 11.31 -8.08
CA LYS A 189 9.70 12.34 -7.69
C LYS A 189 9.13 13.23 -6.56
N ALA A 190 7.88 13.67 -6.68
CA ALA A 190 7.22 14.47 -5.65
C ALA A 190 7.17 13.75 -4.30
N LEU A 191 6.78 12.47 -4.29
CA LEU A 191 6.73 11.65 -3.07
C LEU A 191 8.12 11.38 -2.48
N TRP A 192 9.15 11.23 -3.32
CA TRP A 192 10.53 11.13 -2.84
C TRP A 192 11.01 12.44 -2.20
N MET A 193 10.70 13.58 -2.81
CA MET A 193 11.01 14.90 -2.22
C MET A 193 10.24 15.13 -0.93
N GLU A 194 8.99 14.68 -0.84
CA GLU A 194 8.21 14.67 0.42
C GLU A 194 8.90 13.82 1.49
N LEU A 195 9.36 12.61 1.15
CA LEU A 195 10.13 11.76 2.06
C LEU A 195 11.40 12.45 2.55
N LEU A 196 12.16 13.13 1.66
CA LEU A 196 13.36 13.87 2.06
C LEU A 196 13.04 15.06 2.97
N ARG A 197 11.92 15.76 2.76
CA ARG A 197 11.46 16.82 3.68
C ARG A 197 11.15 16.25 5.06
N ALA A 198 10.40 15.15 5.12
CA ALA A 198 10.11 14.45 6.37
C ALA A 198 11.40 13.97 7.07
N ALA A 199 12.35 13.42 6.31
CA ALA A 199 13.65 12.98 6.84
C ALA A 199 14.40 14.13 7.53
N ARG A 200 14.45 15.32 6.90
CA ARG A 200 15.10 16.51 7.49
C ARG A 200 14.40 16.96 8.76
N ALA A 201 13.07 17.02 8.76
CA ALA A 201 12.29 17.39 9.93
C ALA A 201 12.48 16.41 11.10
N LEU A 202 12.66 15.13 10.80
CA LEU A 202 12.92 14.05 11.76
C LEU A 202 14.41 13.90 12.16
N ASN A 203 15.30 14.78 11.68
CA ASN A 203 16.76 14.67 11.87
C ASN A 203 17.36 13.34 11.37
N ILE A 204 16.75 12.75 10.34
CA ILE A 204 17.27 11.56 9.65
C ILE A 204 18.29 12.01 8.59
N PRO A 205 19.47 11.37 8.52
CA PRO A 205 20.45 11.67 7.48
C PRO A 205 19.87 11.53 6.07
N THR A 206 19.99 12.59 5.28
CA THR A 206 19.63 12.62 3.86
C THR A 206 20.87 12.60 2.98
N PRO A 207 20.78 12.10 1.74
CA PRO A 207 21.86 12.26 0.77
C PRO A 207 22.20 13.74 0.53
N PRO A 208 23.40 14.06 0.01
CA PRO A 208 23.77 15.40 -0.43
C PRO A 208 22.76 15.97 -1.42
N GLU A 209 22.59 17.30 -1.42
CA GLU A 209 21.57 17.94 -2.26
C GLU A 209 21.72 17.66 -3.76
N SER A 210 22.97 17.53 -4.23
CA SER A 210 23.31 17.15 -5.61
C SER A 210 22.83 15.75 -6.02
N SER A 211 22.35 14.95 -5.07
CA SER A 211 21.85 13.58 -5.26
C SER A 211 20.42 13.39 -4.72
N ASN A 212 19.70 14.46 -4.39
CA ASN A 212 18.33 14.39 -3.88
C ASN A 212 17.36 13.72 -4.87
N GLU A 213 17.67 13.67 -6.16
CA GLU A 213 16.83 12.99 -7.15
C GLU A 213 17.00 11.48 -7.15
N GLU A 214 18.09 10.97 -6.55
CA GLU A 214 18.36 9.53 -6.50
C GLU A 214 17.74 8.89 -5.26
N TYR A 215 17.06 7.77 -5.48
CA TYR A 215 16.60 6.92 -4.39
C TYR A 215 17.75 6.47 -3.48
N ASP A 216 17.64 6.75 -2.19
CA ASP A 216 18.52 6.23 -1.16
C ASP A 216 17.80 5.22 -0.25
N PRO A 217 18.21 3.94 -0.23
CA PRO A 217 17.54 2.92 0.56
C PRO A 217 17.65 3.15 2.07
N LYS A 218 18.71 3.82 2.57
CA LYS A 218 18.90 4.02 4.01
C LYS A 218 18.01 5.14 4.54
N THR A 219 17.93 6.27 3.84
CA THR A 219 16.99 7.35 4.17
C THR A 219 15.54 6.85 4.02
N TYR A 220 15.24 6.11 2.96
CA TYR A 220 13.93 5.46 2.77
C TYR A 220 13.56 4.55 3.93
N GLU A 221 14.44 3.63 4.31
CA GLU A 221 14.26 2.72 5.46
C GLU A 221 13.96 3.53 6.72
N SER A 222 14.83 4.47 7.04
CA SER A 222 14.78 5.24 8.29
C SER A 222 13.47 6.02 8.46
N VAL A 223 12.99 6.67 7.38
CA VAL A 223 11.71 7.41 7.43
C VAL A 223 10.54 6.45 7.64
N TYR A 224 10.48 5.34 6.91
CA TYR A 224 9.40 4.37 7.08
C TYR A 224 9.40 3.70 8.46
N LEU A 225 10.56 3.53 9.10
CA LEU A 225 10.61 3.02 10.46
C LEU A 225 10.03 4.02 11.48
N GLN A 226 10.16 5.32 11.24
CA GLN A 226 9.46 6.33 12.04
C GLN A 226 7.95 6.30 11.81
N VAL A 227 7.52 6.16 10.55
CA VAL A 227 6.10 6.00 10.19
C VAL A 227 5.48 4.77 10.87
N LEU A 228 6.23 3.66 10.92
CA LEU A 228 5.77 2.38 11.45
C LEU A 228 6.05 2.20 12.95
N LYS A 229 6.49 3.24 13.68
CA LYS A 229 6.94 3.14 15.09
C LYS A 229 5.90 2.53 16.05
N HIS A 230 4.62 2.61 15.70
CA HIS A 230 3.50 2.08 16.49
C HIS A 230 2.96 0.74 15.96
N ARG A 231 3.63 0.11 14.99
CA ARG A 231 3.13 -1.10 14.32
C ARG A 231 4.18 -2.21 14.34
N ARG A 232 3.71 -3.45 14.33
CA ARG A 232 4.57 -4.60 14.08
C ARG A 232 4.91 -4.63 12.60
N TYR A 233 6.19 -4.50 12.29
CA TYR A 233 6.66 -4.51 10.91
C TYR A 233 7.70 -5.59 10.65
N GLU A 234 7.93 -5.87 9.38
CA GLU A 234 9.02 -6.67 8.86
C GLU A 234 9.62 -5.98 7.64
N ILE A 235 10.95 -5.94 7.57
CA ILE A 235 11.69 -5.38 6.45
C ILE A 235 12.08 -6.50 5.51
N THR A 236 11.80 -6.34 4.23
CA THR A 236 12.28 -7.26 3.19
C THR A 236 13.16 -6.52 2.19
N ARG A 237 14.42 -6.92 2.08
CA ARG A 237 15.35 -6.34 1.09
C ARG A 237 15.14 -7.02 -0.26
N ILE A 238 15.04 -6.22 -1.33
CA ILE A 238 14.85 -6.71 -2.69
C ILE A 238 16.11 -6.40 -3.50
N ASP A 239 16.93 -7.41 -3.70
CA ASP A 239 18.20 -7.37 -4.43
C ASP A 239 18.18 -8.22 -5.72
N ILE A 240 17.20 -9.13 -5.82
CA ILE A 240 16.93 -9.94 -7.01
C ILE A 240 15.98 -9.25 -7.99
N ARG A 241 16.21 -9.48 -9.28
CA ARG A 241 15.25 -9.10 -10.33
C ARG A 241 14.22 -10.22 -10.45
N LEU A 242 12.98 -9.90 -10.18
CA LEU A 242 11.83 -10.76 -10.48
C LEU A 242 11.22 -10.30 -11.79
N SER A 243 10.96 -11.23 -12.70
CA SER A 243 10.27 -10.95 -13.95
C SER A 243 8.84 -11.48 -13.85
N ALA A 244 7.86 -10.58 -13.95
CA ALA A 244 6.47 -10.97 -14.20
C ALA A 244 6.26 -11.49 -15.64
N HIS A 245 7.33 -11.63 -16.43
CA HIS A 245 7.30 -11.94 -17.86
C HIS A 245 6.31 -11.00 -18.58
N ASP A 246 5.39 -11.58 -19.35
CA ASP A 246 4.38 -10.85 -20.11
C ASP A 246 3.05 -10.69 -19.35
N ARG A 247 3.03 -10.92 -18.03
CA ARG A 247 1.83 -10.82 -17.20
C ARG A 247 1.82 -9.53 -16.39
N SER A 248 0.63 -8.99 -16.16
CA SER A 248 0.44 -7.89 -15.22
C SER A 248 0.53 -8.39 -13.79
N VAL A 249 1.13 -7.59 -12.91
CA VAL A 249 1.16 -7.85 -11.46
C VAL A 249 -0.22 -7.75 -10.81
N TYR A 250 -1.20 -7.18 -11.52
CA TYR A 250 -2.59 -7.07 -11.10
C TYR A 250 -3.47 -8.23 -11.56
N THR A 251 -2.94 -9.15 -12.37
CA THR A 251 -3.67 -10.34 -12.79
C THR A 251 -3.56 -11.44 -11.73
N PHE A 252 -4.71 -11.90 -11.25
CA PHE A 252 -4.85 -13.02 -10.32
C PHE A 252 -5.52 -14.19 -11.04
N ASP A 253 -4.83 -15.32 -11.14
CA ASP A 253 -5.35 -16.54 -11.79
C ASP A 253 -6.20 -17.39 -10.84
N MET A 254 -6.67 -16.80 -9.73
CA MET A 254 -7.45 -17.41 -8.67
C MET A 254 -8.49 -16.43 -8.10
N PRO A 255 -9.55 -16.92 -7.43
CA PRO A 255 -10.52 -16.07 -6.76
C PRO A 255 -9.88 -15.23 -5.65
N ILE A 256 -10.12 -13.92 -5.71
CA ILE A 256 -9.82 -12.95 -4.66
C ILE A 256 -11.09 -12.16 -4.32
N LYS A 257 -11.26 -11.78 -3.06
CA LYS A 257 -12.34 -10.87 -2.65
C LYS A 257 -11.75 -9.49 -2.38
N GLU A 258 -11.97 -8.57 -3.31
CA GLU A 258 -11.59 -7.17 -3.10
C GLU A 258 -12.59 -6.49 -2.15
N LEU A 259 -12.05 -5.80 -1.15
CA LEU A 259 -12.80 -4.97 -0.25
C LEU A 259 -12.82 -3.57 -0.83
N ILE A 260 -14.02 -3.12 -1.23
CA ILE A 260 -14.27 -1.84 -1.90
C ILE A 260 -15.45 -1.19 -1.17
N PRO A 261 -15.39 0.11 -0.84
CA PRO A 261 -16.49 0.76 -0.16
C PRO A 261 -17.71 0.84 -1.08
N ASN A 262 -18.88 0.63 -0.51
CA ASN A 262 -20.13 0.96 -1.20
C ASN A 262 -20.45 2.46 -1.06
N VAL A 263 -21.45 2.94 -1.80
CA VAL A 263 -21.85 4.36 -1.83
C VAL A 263 -22.16 4.91 -0.43
N SER A 264 -22.83 4.13 0.41
CA SER A 264 -23.17 4.57 1.78
C SER A 264 -21.92 4.69 2.65
N GLU A 265 -20.97 3.77 2.53
CA GLU A 265 -19.71 3.79 3.28
C GLU A 265 -18.82 4.96 2.83
N VAL A 266 -18.81 5.27 1.52
CA VAL A 266 -18.12 6.45 0.98
C VAL A 266 -18.70 7.72 1.57
N SER A 267 -20.02 7.91 1.49
CA SER A 267 -20.69 9.12 2.02
C SER A 267 -20.44 9.28 3.51
N HIS A 268 -20.60 8.20 4.29
CA HIS A 268 -20.38 8.25 5.74
C HIS A 268 -18.93 8.64 6.09
N SER A 269 -17.95 8.10 5.36
CA SER A 269 -16.54 8.42 5.62
C SER A 269 -16.19 9.86 5.26
N ILE A 270 -16.81 10.43 4.21
CA ILE A 270 -16.64 11.84 3.86
C ILE A 270 -17.30 12.73 4.91
N GLU A 271 -18.54 12.42 5.32
CA GLU A 271 -19.26 13.16 6.35
C GLU A 271 -18.49 13.16 7.68
N GLU A 272 -17.85 12.05 8.06
CA GLU A 272 -17.00 11.97 9.25
C GLU A 272 -15.81 12.94 9.17
N VAL A 273 -15.18 13.06 8.00
CA VAL A 273 -14.07 14.00 7.78
C VAL A 273 -14.56 15.44 7.82
N GLU A 274 -15.63 15.77 7.11
CA GLU A 274 -16.20 17.12 7.12
C GLU A 274 -16.65 17.56 8.52
N HIS A 275 -17.19 16.63 9.31
CA HIS A 275 -17.56 16.89 10.70
C HIS A 275 -16.34 17.11 11.60
N SER A 276 -15.29 16.32 11.41
CA SER A 276 -14.05 16.40 12.21
C SER A 276 -13.18 17.59 11.83
N TYR A 277 -13.26 18.04 10.57
CA TYR A 277 -12.51 19.17 10.03
C TYR A 277 -13.44 20.19 9.37
N PRO A 278 -14.15 21.01 10.18
CA PRO A 278 -14.95 22.12 9.65
C PRO A 278 -14.11 23.12 8.84
N ASN A 279 -12.80 23.17 9.10
CA ASN A 279 -11.83 23.98 8.39
C ASN A 279 -10.82 23.07 7.66
N LEU A 280 -10.91 23.01 6.33
CA LEU A 280 -10.03 22.15 5.52
C LEU A 280 -8.55 22.54 5.59
N ASN A 281 -8.22 23.78 5.96
CA ASN A 281 -6.82 24.16 6.13
C ASN A 281 -6.16 23.42 7.31
N GLU A 282 -6.93 23.08 8.35
CA GLU A 282 -6.42 22.28 9.47
C GLU A 282 -6.13 20.85 9.03
N LEU A 283 -6.99 20.28 8.18
CA LEU A 283 -6.76 18.96 7.58
C LEU A 283 -5.49 18.96 6.71
N GLU A 284 -5.33 19.96 5.84
CA GLU A 284 -4.14 20.08 4.99
C GLU A 284 -2.86 20.29 5.82
N GLN A 285 -2.92 21.08 6.89
CA GLN A 285 -1.79 21.27 7.79
C GLN A 285 -1.41 19.96 8.50
N GLU A 286 -2.39 19.27 9.08
CA GLU A 286 -2.16 17.97 9.74
C GLU A 286 -1.58 16.95 8.76
N MET A 287 -2.09 16.90 7.54
CA MET A 287 -1.56 16.02 6.49
C MET A 287 -0.18 16.47 5.99
N GLY A 288 0.15 17.75 6.03
CA GLY A 288 1.47 18.28 5.67
C GLY A 288 2.56 17.96 6.69
N GLU A 289 2.18 17.76 7.95
CA GLU A 289 3.05 17.49 9.09
C GLU A 289 2.88 16.05 9.60
N TRP A 290 2.51 15.12 8.72
CA TRP A 290 2.20 13.73 9.07
C TRP A 290 3.29 12.96 9.84
N TYR A 291 4.53 13.46 9.79
CA TYR A 291 5.70 12.90 10.44
C TYR A 291 5.97 13.50 11.83
N ALA A 292 5.29 14.59 12.22
CA ALA A 292 5.46 15.28 13.49
C ALA A 292 4.81 14.54 14.67
#